data_AF-A0A1S2NW75-F1
#
_entry.id   AF-A0A1S2NW75-F1
#
_cell.length_a   1.000
_cell.length_b   1.000
_cell.length_c   1.000
_cell.angle_alpha   90.00
_cell.angle_beta   90.00
_cell.angle_gamma   90.00
#
_symmetry.space_group_name_H-M   'P 1'
#
loop_
_entity.id
_entity.type
_entity.pdbx_description
1 polymer ?
#
loop_
_entity_poly.entity_id
_entity_poly.type
_entity_poly.pdbx_seq_one_letter_code
_entity_poly.pdbx_strand_id
1 'polypeptide(L)'
;MAYWMRRQPGAFRVFRGRAGEPQGFGACLDPCAEDLGVDPGVDSMWQYTRRHGAARPSEHVRAWRFFLDRDRGQASSPSLTLFAVCQVLDILTHDGSAWTLVGAYADAGLRGPTLGYLDFWTAAEAAYTIGDAIYPVFVHDRRRTGLAEWFELIAAREVGAPARPAEEQTAELALSQAEFSQSIRAALRDLHVPQALGRNPLMRSRVVRSCAAGLGEFLAMAAEPLRADRRGLFEVVDRTLLHPAGPHERVAHSLHLSFSTYRRHRDPAVAHIGDWMWEREVCGHQVDTD
;
A
#
# COMPACT_ATOMS: atom_id res chain seq x y z
N MET A 1 -11.48 1.59 -24.51
CA MET A 1 -12.34 0.38 -24.49
C MET A 1 -11.95 -0.67 -25.53
N ALA A 2 -11.89 -0.36 -26.84
CA ALA A 2 -11.61 -1.38 -27.87
C ALA A 2 -10.28 -2.13 -27.70
N TYR A 3 -9.24 -1.46 -27.18
CA TYR A 3 -7.98 -2.11 -26.77
C TYR A 3 -8.22 -3.24 -25.76
N TRP A 4 -8.90 -2.92 -24.65
CA TRP A 4 -9.17 -3.86 -23.57
C TRP A 4 -10.06 -5.02 -23.98
N MET A 5 -11.04 -4.81 -24.87
CA MET A 5 -11.85 -5.92 -25.38
C MET A 5 -11.02 -6.92 -26.19
N ARG A 6 -9.90 -6.51 -26.79
CA ARG A 6 -8.96 -7.42 -27.46
C ARG A 6 -7.94 -8.01 -26.49
N ARG A 7 -7.40 -7.19 -25.58
CA ARG A 7 -6.32 -7.54 -24.65
C ARG A 7 -6.80 -8.42 -23.48
N GLN A 8 -7.99 -8.14 -22.96
CA GLN A 8 -8.63 -8.81 -21.83
C GLN A 8 -10.15 -8.97 -22.05
N PRO A 9 -10.60 -9.73 -23.06
CA PRO A 9 -12.04 -9.92 -23.31
C PRO A 9 -12.80 -10.48 -22.11
N GLY A 10 -12.17 -11.38 -21.34
CA GLY A 10 -12.76 -12.00 -20.15
C GLY A 10 -12.97 -11.06 -18.96
N ALA A 11 -12.38 -9.85 -18.99
CA ALA A 11 -12.59 -8.83 -17.97
C ALA A 11 -13.99 -8.19 -18.04
N PHE A 12 -14.64 -8.28 -19.21
CA PHE A 12 -15.93 -7.64 -19.45
C PHE A 12 -17.09 -8.55 -19.08
N ARG A 13 -18.01 -8.03 -18.26
CA ARG A 13 -19.27 -8.68 -17.90
C ARG A 13 -20.41 -7.87 -18.51
N VAL A 14 -21.27 -8.56 -19.26
CA VAL A 14 -22.48 -7.97 -19.84
C VAL A 14 -23.67 -8.35 -18.96
N PHE A 15 -24.39 -7.34 -18.46
CA PHE A 15 -25.62 -7.51 -17.73
C PHE A 15 -26.77 -7.59 -18.72
N ARG A 16 -27.57 -8.65 -18.61
CA ARG A 16 -28.65 -8.94 -19.54
C ARG A 16 -29.99 -8.91 -18.84
N GLY A 17 -30.99 -8.38 -19.53
CA GLY A 17 -32.38 -8.39 -19.08
C GLY A 17 -33.02 -9.77 -19.25
N ARG A 18 -34.31 -9.86 -18.92
CA ARG A 18 -35.04 -11.13 -18.90
C ARG A 18 -35.14 -11.80 -20.27
N ALA A 19 -35.13 -11.04 -21.36
CA ALA A 19 -35.17 -11.58 -22.72
C ALA A 19 -33.75 -11.79 -23.31
N GLY A 20 -32.69 -11.65 -22.50
CA GLY A 20 -31.30 -11.85 -22.92
C GLY A 20 -30.66 -10.63 -23.60
N GLU A 21 -31.38 -9.52 -23.73
CA GLU A 21 -30.90 -8.27 -24.28
C GLU A 21 -29.84 -7.61 -23.38
N PRO A 22 -28.77 -7.02 -23.93
CA PRO A 22 -27.78 -6.30 -23.13
C PRO A 22 -28.40 -5.02 -22.55
N GLN A 23 -28.33 -4.88 -21.23
CA GLN A 23 -28.81 -3.73 -20.47
C GLN A 23 -27.67 -2.90 -19.88
N GLY A 24 -26.48 -3.49 -19.73
CA GLY A 24 -25.30 -2.76 -19.30
C GLY A 24 -24.07 -3.64 -19.33
N PHE A 25 -22.95 -3.07 -18.95
CA PHE A 25 -21.72 -3.82 -18.77
C PHE A 25 -20.84 -3.19 -17.69
N GLY A 26 -19.89 -4.00 -17.22
CA GLY A 26 -18.78 -3.51 -16.43
C GLY A 26 -17.52 -4.33 -16.68
N ALA A 27 -16.37 -3.81 -16.26
CA ALA A 27 -15.12 -4.54 -16.38
C ALA A 27 -14.15 -4.27 -15.22
N CYS A 28 -13.56 -5.35 -14.73
CA CYS A 28 -12.40 -5.33 -13.84
C CYS A 28 -11.20 -5.84 -14.62
N LEU A 29 -10.25 -4.95 -14.89
CA LEU A 29 -9.03 -5.23 -15.62
C LEU A 29 -7.95 -5.72 -14.65
N ASP A 30 -7.01 -6.51 -15.16
CA ASP A 30 -5.76 -6.88 -14.48
C ASP A 30 -4.60 -6.30 -15.29
N PRO A 31 -4.37 -4.97 -15.25
CA PRO A 31 -3.36 -4.30 -16.08
C PRO A 31 -1.93 -4.69 -15.68
N CYS A 32 -1.02 -4.60 -16.65
CA CYS A 32 0.42 -4.72 -16.45
C CYS A 32 1.18 -3.51 -17.03
N ALA A 33 2.49 -3.46 -16.83
CA ALA A 33 3.32 -2.34 -17.27
C ALA A 33 3.29 -2.13 -18.81
N GLU A 34 3.10 -3.19 -19.59
CA GLU A 34 2.96 -3.09 -21.05
C GLU A 34 1.67 -2.40 -21.51
N ASP A 35 0.66 -2.30 -20.65
CA ASP A 35 -0.63 -1.69 -21.01
C ASP A 35 -0.63 -0.14 -20.89
N LEU A 36 0.49 0.44 -20.44
CA LEU A 36 0.60 1.88 -20.18
C LEU A 36 0.58 2.73 -21.46
N GLY A 37 -0.04 3.91 -21.37
CA GLY A 37 -0.13 4.89 -22.44
C GLY A 37 -1.33 4.71 -23.37
N VAL A 38 -2.20 3.74 -23.09
CA VAL A 38 -3.38 3.43 -23.91
C VAL A 38 -4.69 3.92 -23.26
N ASP A 39 -4.76 3.90 -21.93
CA ASP A 39 -5.97 4.26 -21.18
C ASP A 39 -5.59 5.15 -19.99
N PRO A 40 -5.95 6.45 -20.02
CA PRO A 40 -5.59 7.38 -18.95
C PRO A 40 -6.04 6.95 -17.55
N GLY A 41 -7.16 6.23 -17.45
CA GLY A 41 -7.64 5.74 -16.16
C GLY A 41 -6.80 4.61 -15.61
N VAL A 42 -6.36 3.69 -16.47
CA VAL A 42 -5.44 2.61 -16.07
C VAL A 42 -4.05 3.19 -15.79
N ASP A 43 -3.58 4.13 -16.58
CA ASP A 43 -2.28 4.79 -16.36
C ASP A 43 -2.22 5.45 -14.99
N SER A 44 -3.27 6.19 -14.62
CA SER A 44 -3.37 6.88 -13.33
C SER A 44 -3.43 5.89 -12.16
N MET A 45 -4.31 4.88 -12.25
CA MET A 45 -4.42 3.81 -11.25
C MET A 45 -3.11 3.04 -11.08
N TRP A 46 -2.42 2.70 -12.17
CA TRP A 46 -1.14 2.00 -12.13
C TRP A 46 -0.04 2.85 -11.49
N GLN A 47 0.07 4.13 -11.87
CA GLN A 47 1.04 5.04 -11.27
C GLN A 47 0.84 5.20 -9.77
N TYR A 48 -0.41 5.25 -9.29
CA TYR A 48 -0.72 5.26 -7.86
C TYR A 48 -0.10 4.04 -7.16
N THR A 49 -0.35 2.84 -7.68
CA THR A 49 0.18 1.61 -7.07
C THR A 49 1.71 1.61 -7.03
N ARG A 50 2.38 2.15 -8.07
CA ARG A 50 3.85 2.26 -8.09
C ARG A 50 4.40 3.20 -7.03
N ARG A 51 3.69 4.27 -6.68
CA ARG A 51 4.12 5.25 -5.66
C ARG A 51 3.85 4.76 -4.25
N HIS A 52 2.73 4.08 -4.03
CA HIS A 52 2.26 3.69 -2.70
C HIS A 52 2.57 2.22 -2.32
N GLY A 53 3.17 1.46 -3.24
CA GLY A 53 3.70 0.13 -2.99
C GLY A 53 3.39 -0.81 -4.14
N ALA A 54 4.31 -0.92 -5.09
CA ALA A 54 4.16 -1.71 -6.31
C ALA A 54 3.75 -3.16 -5.99
N ALA A 55 2.91 -3.75 -6.83
CA ALA A 55 2.59 -5.16 -6.75
C ALA A 55 3.85 -6.00 -7.04
N ARG A 56 4.01 -7.08 -6.26
CA ARG A 56 5.06 -8.09 -6.51
C ARG A 56 4.76 -8.86 -7.80
N PRO A 57 5.74 -9.57 -8.39
CA PRO A 57 5.50 -10.38 -9.60
C PRO A 57 4.39 -11.44 -9.46
N SER A 58 4.10 -11.90 -8.24
CA SER A 58 3.03 -12.85 -7.94
C SER A 58 1.70 -12.21 -7.53
N GLU A 59 1.65 -10.88 -7.45
CA GLU A 59 0.48 -10.13 -6.99
C GLU A 59 -0.19 -9.41 -8.16
N HIS A 60 -1.51 -9.27 -8.06
CA HIS A 60 -2.33 -8.65 -9.10
C HIS A 60 -2.77 -7.23 -8.70
N VAL A 61 -3.02 -6.38 -9.70
CA VAL A 61 -3.66 -5.08 -9.52
C VAL A 61 -5.02 -5.15 -10.18
N ARG A 62 -6.10 -5.12 -9.40
CA ARG A 62 -7.48 -5.18 -9.92
C ARG A 62 -7.99 -3.77 -10.17
N ALA A 63 -8.36 -3.45 -11.41
CA ALA A 63 -8.82 -2.12 -11.80
C ALA A 63 -10.26 -2.17 -12.36
N TRP A 64 -11.23 -1.83 -11.52
CA TRP A 64 -12.62 -1.60 -11.93
C TRP A 64 -12.73 -0.31 -12.74
N ARG A 65 -12.54 -0.44 -14.05
CA ARG A 65 -12.31 0.68 -14.98
C ARG A 65 -13.56 1.12 -15.73
N PHE A 66 -14.48 0.19 -16.04
CA PHE A 66 -15.65 0.47 -16.87
C PHE A 66 -16.94 0.06 -16.18
N PHE A 67 -17.95 0.94 -16.28
CA PHE A 67 -19.34 0.64 -15.97
C PHE A 67 -20.25 1.53 -16.81
N LEU A 68 -21.28 0.95 -17.42
CA LEU A 68 -22.34 1.69 -18.09
C LEU A 68 -23.63 0.88 -18.16
N ASP A 69 -24.73 1.47 -17.73
CA ASP A 69 -26.10 1.05 -18.05
C ASP A 69 -26.55 1.70 -19.38
N ARG A 70 -27.25 0.95 -20.21
CA ARG A 70 -27.68 1.35 -21.55
C ARG A 70 -28.57 2.60 -21.53
N ASP A 71 -29.52 2.63 -20.61
CA ASP A 71 -30.59 3.64 -20.61
C ASP A 71 -30.35 4.70 -19.53
N ARG A 72 -29.67 4.31 -18.44
CA ARG A 72 -29.46 5.14 -17.24
C ARG A 72 -28.02 5.61 -17.06
N GLY A 73 -27.11 5.20 -17.95
CA GLY A 73 -25.70 5.54 -17.85
C GLY A 73 -25.10 5.08 -16.52
N GLN A 74 -24.76 6.02 -15.64
CA GLN A 74 -24.22 5.74 -14.30
C GLN A 74 -25.21 5.98 -13.15
N ALA A 75 -26.45 6.38 -13.46
CA ALA A 75 -27.49 6.53 -12.45
C ALA A 75 -27.93 5.16 -11.89
N SER A 76 -28.69 5.18 -10.80
CA SER A 76 -29.23 3.98 -10.16
C SER A 76 -30.02 3.10 -11.14
N SER A 77 -29.60 1.85 -11.29
CA SER A 77 -30.10 0.89 -12.28
C SER A 77 -29.87 -0.56 -11.81
N PRO A 78 -30.60 -1.55 -12.37
CA PRO A 78 -30.30 -2.96 -12.12
C PRO A 78 -28.88 -3.36 -12.53
N SER A 79 -28.37 -2.81 -13.64
CA SER A 79 -26.99 -3.06 -14.10
C SER A 79 -25.97 -2.61 -13.07
N LEU A 80 -26.19 -1.45 -12.43
CA LEU A 80 -25.32 -0.96 -11.37
C LEU A 80 -25.36 -1.86 -10.13
N THR A 81 -26.54 -2.33 -9.72
CA THR A 81 -26.66 -3.27 -8.60
C THR A 81 -25.86 -4.54 -8.88
N LEU A 82 -25.99 -5.11 -10.09
CA LEU A 82 -25.21 -6.28 -10.50
C LEU A 82 -23.72 -5.99 -10.59
N PHE A 83 -23.33 -4.79 -11.03
CA PHE A 83 -21.94 -4.36 -11.05
C PHE A 83 -21.36 -4.30 -9.64
N ALA A 84 -22.07 -3.70 -8.68
CA ALA A 84 -21.66 -3.66 -7.28
C ALA A 84 -21.53 -5.08 -6.69
N VAL A 85 -22.45 -6.00 -7.00
CA VAL A 85 -22.33 -7.42 -6.61
C VAL A 85 -21.06 -8.04 -7.21
N CYS A 86 -20.72 -7.74 -8.47
CA CYS A 86 -19.48 -8.23 -9.06
C CYS A 86 -18.23 -7.68 -8.36
N GLN A 87 -18.26 -6.42 -7.90
CA GLN A 87 -17.17 -5.83 -7.12
C GLN A 87 -17.01 -6.53 -5.76
N VAL A 88 -18.11 -6.82 -5.07
CA VAL A 88 -18.07 -7.57 -3.80
C VAL A 88 -17.58 -8.99 -4.03
N LEU A 89 -18.10 -9.71 -5.03
CA LEU A 89 -17.64 -11.07 -5.34
C LEU A 89 -16.15 -11.09 -5.69
N ASP A 90 -15.66 -10.09 -6.41
CA ASP A 90 -14.24 -9.93 -6.71
C ASP A 90 -13.40 -9.84 -5.43
N ILE A 91 -13.81 -8.98 -4.49
CA ILE A 91 -13.20 -8.87 -3.15
C ILE A 91 -13.19 -10.23 -2.43
N LEU A 92 -14.27 -11.01 -2.52
CA LEU A 92 -14.40 -12.28 -1.80
C LEU A 92 -13.66 -13.46 -2.42
N THR A 93 -13.29 -13.39 -3.70
CA THR A 93 -12.84 -14.58 -4.46
C THR A 93 -11.44 -14.48 -5.03
N HIS A 94 -10.83 -13.29 -5.06
CA HIS A 94 -9.52 -13.09 -5.66
C HIS A 94 -8.43 -12.87 -4.61
N ASP A 95 -8.02 -13.96 -3.98
CA ASP A 95 -6.84 -14.02 -3.13
C ASP A 95 -5.58 -13.84 -4.00
N GLY A 96 -4.67 -12.94 -3.61
CA GLY A 96 -3.44 -12.61 -4.36
C GLY A 96 -3.46 -11.26 -5.10
N SER A 97 -4.54 -10.49 -5.01
CA SER A 97 -4.50 -9.08 -5.44
C SER A 97 -3.77 -8.26 -4.38
N ALA A 98 -2.81 -7.41 -4.75
CA ALA A 98 -2.22 -6.41 -3.85
C ALA A 98 -3.12 -5.19 -3.72
N TRP A 99 -3.74 -4.78 -4.82
CA TRP A 99 -4.56 -3.58 -4.90
C TRP A 99 -5.89 -3.87 -5.60
N THR A 100 -6.96 -3.28 -5.09
CA THR A 100 -8.22 -3.12 -5.82
C THR A 100 -8.49 -1.62 -5.97
N LEU A 101 -8.65 -1.16 -7.21
CA LEU A 101 -8.92 0.23 -7.54
C LEU A 101 -10.25 0.32 -8.29
N VAL A 102 -11.05 1.33 -7.96
CA VAL A 102 -12.34 1.63 -8.58
C VAL A 102 -12.28 3.03 -9.16
N GLY A 103 -12.18 3.08 -10.49
CA GLY A 103 -12.20 4.32 -11.26
C GLY A 103 -13.36 4.39 -12.26
N ALA A 104 -14.38 3.53 -12.12
CA ALA A 104 -15.45 3.41 -13.11
C ALA A 104 -16.53 4.52 -13.02
N TYR A 105 -16.60 5.24 -11.91
CA TYR A 105 -17.68 6.20 -11.62
C TYR A 105 -17.21 7.64 -11.83
N ALA A 106 -18.02 8.47 -12.48
CA ALA A 106 -17.75 9.90 -12.63
C ALA A 106 -18.26 10.73 -11.43
N ASP A 107 -19.34 10.28 -10.77
CA ASP A 107 -19.91 10.96 -9.60
C ASP A 107 -19.29 10.42 -8.29
N ALA A 108 -18.37 11.20 -7.72
CA ALA A 108 -17.71 10.89 -6.45
C ALA A 108 -18.67 10.92 -5.26
N GLY A 109 -19.63 11.84 -5.24
CA GLY A 109 -20.51 12.08 -4.10
C GLY A 109 -21.51 10.94 -3.90
N LEU A 110 -21.98 10.36 -5.00
CA LEU A 110 -22.95 9.25 -4.95
C LEU A 110 -22.31 7.93 -4.50
N ARG A 111 -21.01 7.71 -4.76
CA ARG A 111 -20.35 6.42 -4.56
C ARG A 111 -19.37 6.37 -3.40
N GLY A 112 -18.82 7.52 -3.01
CA GLY A 112 -17.88 7.64 -1.91
C GLY A 112 -18.36 6.98 -0.61
N PRO A 113 -19.60 7.21 -0.14
CA PRO A 113 -20.09 6.59 1.10
C PRO A 113 -20.12 5.05 1.03
N THR A 114 -20.56 4.47 -0.08
CA THR A 114 -20.60 3.01 -0.25
C THR A 114 -19.19 2.40 -0.34
N LEU A 115 -18.28 3.04 -1.08
CA LEU A 115 -16.92 2.54 -1.21
C LEU A 115 -16.13 2.70 0.10
N GLY A 116 -16.32 3.81 0.82
CA GLY A 116 -15.79 4.01 2.17
C GLY A 116 -16.32 2.97 3.16
N TYR A 117 -17.61 2.63 3.08
CA TYR A 117 -18.18 1.52 3.86
C TYR A 117 -17.50 0.18 3.54
N LEU A 118 -17.03 -0.03 2.31
CA LEU A 118 -16.27 -1.23 1.90
C LEU A 118 -14.76 -1.12 2.16
N ASP A 119 -14.31 -0.12 2.92
CA ASP A 119 -12.91 0.13 3.28
C ASP A 119 -12.03 0.62 2.12
N PHE A 120 -12.63 1.28 1.12
CA PHE A 120 -11.90 2.00 0.09
C PHE A 120 -11.75 3.48 0.46
N TRP A 121 -10.56 4.02 0.28
CA TRP A 121 -10.33 5.47 0.41
C TRP A 121 -10.22 6.14 -0.95
N THR A 122 -10.49 7.44 -0.97
CA THR A 122 -10.33 8.26 -2.17
C THR A 122 -8.86 8.57 -2.40
N ALA A 123 -8.33 8.20 -3.57
CA ALA A 123 -7.00 8.57 -4.04
C ALA A 123 -7.12 9.78 -4.99
N ALA A 124 -7.13 11.00 -4.43
CA ALA A 124 -7.31 12.22 -5.22
C ALA A 124 -6.26 12.39 -6.33
N GLU A 125 -5.01 12.01 -6.06
CA GLU A 125 -3.91 12.04 -7.04
C GLU A 125 -4.04 11.01 -8.18
N ALA A 126 -4.89 9.99 -8.00
CA ALA A 126 -5.18 8.98 -9.02
C ALA A 126 -6.41 9.33 -9.85
N ALA A 127 -7.14 10.40 -9.52
CA ALA A 127 -8.25 10.87 -10.34
C ALA A 127 -7.78 11.19 -11.76
N TYR A 128 -8.62 10.87 -12.75
CA TYR A 128 -8.28 11.04 -14.16
C TYR A 128 -9.44 11.64 -14.94
N THR A 129 -9.16 12.16 -16.13
CA THR A 129 -10.16 12.84 -16.96
C THR A 129 -10.33 12.13 -18.29
N ILE A 130 -11.57 12.00 -18.75
CA ILE A 130 -11.91 11.53 -20.10
C ILE A 130 -12.92 12.52 -20.70
N GLY A 131 -12.51 13.27 -21.72
CA GLY A 131 -13.28 14.41 -22.22
C GLY A 131 -13.40 15.47 -21.13
N ASP A 132 -14.62 15.89 -20.82
CA ASP A 132 -14.90 16.86 -19.74
C ASP A 132 -15.23 16.19 -18.40
N ALA A 133 -15.28 14.85 -18.35
CA ALA A 133 -15.65 14.10 -17.16
C ALA A 133 -14.42 13.72 -16.33
N ILE A 134 -14.47 14.06 -15.04
CA ILE A 134 -13.48 13.66 -14.04
C ILE A 134 -13.97 12.37 -13.37
N TYR A 135 -13.08 11.39 -13.27
CA TYR A 135 -13.31 10.12 -12.61
C TYR A 135 -12.48 10.06 -11.33
N PRO A 136 -13.10 10.16 -10.14
CA PRO A 136 -12.42 9.84 -8.90
C PRO A 136 -11.94 8.39 -8.91
N VAL A 137 -10.83 8.14 -8.22
CA VAL A 137 -10.33 6.79 -7.99
C VAL A 137 -10.42 6.49 -6.51
N PHE A 138 -11.00 5.34 -6.20
CA PHE A 138 -11.04 4.77 -4.87
C PHE A 138 -10.14 3.54 -4.85
N VAL A 139 -9.42 3.32 -3.76
CA VAL A 139 -8.42 2.25 -3.70
C VAL A 139 -8.52 1.52 -2.37
N HIS A 140 -8.08 0.26 -2.39
CA HIS A 140 -7.95 -0.58 -1.21
C HIS A 140 -6.71 -1.47 -1.36
N ASP A 141 -5.83 -1.42 -0.35
CA ASP A 141 -4.61 -2.25 -0.28
C ASP A 141 -4.92 -3.55 0.46
N ARG A 142 -5.05 -4.63 -0.30
CA ARG A 142 -5.42 -5.96 0.19
C ARG A 142 -4.34 -6.59 1.07
N ARG A 143 -3.09 -6.11 1.00
CA ARG A 143 -1.99 -6.61 1.83
C ARG A 143 -2.09 -6.09 3.27
N ARG A 144 -2.83 -5.00 3.47
CA ARG A 144 -3.01 -4.36 4.78
C ARG A 144 -4.17 -4.96 5.54
N THR A 145 -5.27 -5.21 4.85
CA THR A 145 -6.50 -5.73 5.44
C THR A 145 -6.85 -7.01 4.70
N GLY A 146 -6.49 -8.13 5.32
CA GLY A 146 -6.82 -9.46 4.81
C GLY A 146 -8.34 -9.69 4.84
N LEU A 147 -8.81 -10.73 4.14
CA LEU A 147 -10.24 -10.98 3.98
C LEU A 147 -10.99 -11.14 5.32
N ALA A 148 -10.39 -11.81 6.30
CA ALA A 148 -11.00 -12.00 7.62
C ALA A 148 -11.15 -10.68 8.39
N GLU A 149 -10.10 -9.87 8.44
CA GLU A 149 -10.13 -8.54 9.06
C GLU A 149 -11.13 -7.61 8.34
N TRP A 150 -11.18 -7.70 7.01
CA TRP A 150 -12.18 -6.98 6.23
C TRP A 150 -13.60 -7.36 6.64
N PHE A 151 -13.90 -8.65 6.80
CA PHE A 151 -15.21 -9.09 7.30
C PHE A 151 -15.54 -8.56 8.69
N GLU A 152 -14.58 -8.56 9.62
CA GLU A 152 -14.77 -8.00 10.95
C GLU A 152 -15.07 -6.49 10.90
N LEU A 153 -14.39 -5.75 10.03
CA LEU A 153 -14.64 -4.32 9.83
C LEU A 153 -16.05 -4.06 9.29
N ILE A 154 -16.47 -4.83 8.29
CA ILE A 154 -17.83 -4.72 7.73
C ILE A 154 -18.87 -5.10 8.80
N ALA A 155 -18.66 -6.18 9.55
CA ALA A 155 -19.56 -6.59 10.62
C ALA A 155 -19.67 -5.54 11.74
N ALA A 156 -18.56 -4.92 12.13
CA ALA A 156 -18.56 -3.82 13.11
C ALA A 156 -19.35 -2.61 12.60
N ARG A 157 -19.26 -2.28 11.30
CA ARG A 157 -20.02 -1.19 10.67
C ARG A 157 -21.52 -1.47 10.65
N GLU A 158 -21.93 -2.71 10.43
CA GLU A 158 -23.35 -3.12 10.49
C GLU A 158 -23.98 -2.91 11.88
N VAL A 159 -23.19 -3.00 12.95
CA VAL A 159 -23.64 -2.73 14.32
C VAL A 159 -23.42 -1.27 14.77
N GLY A 160 -23.07 -0.38 13.83
CA GLY A 160 -23.00 1.08 14.04
C GLY A 160 -21.60 1.65 14.29
N ALA A 161 -20.53 0.86 14.12
CA ALA A 161 -19.18 1.43 14.13
C ALA A 161 -19.00 2.39 12.94
N PRO A 162 -18.39 3.57 13.14
CA PRO A 162 -18.14 4.50 12.05
C PRO A 162 -17.15 3.88 11.04
N ALA A 163 -17.30 4.23 9.76
CA ALA A 163 -16.22 4.02 8.81
C ALA A 163 -14.98 4.78 9.31
N ARG A 164 -13.77 4.23 9.13
CA ARG A 164 -12.55 4.94 9.49
C ARG A 164 -12.52 6.27 8.72
N PRO A 165 -12.13 7.41 9.32
CA PRO A 165 -11.93 8.65 8.58
C PRO A 165 -10.97 8.44 7.39
N ALA A 166 -11.21 9.11 6.26
CA ALA A 166 -10.31 9.04 5.11
C ALA A 166 -8.88 9.45 5.47
N GLU A 167 -8.70 10.35 6.45
CA GLU A 167 -7.41 10.75 7.00
C GLU A 167 -6.72 9.64 7.79
N GLU A 168 -7.46 8.76 8.47
CA GLU A 168 -6.88 7.57 9.11
C GLU A 168 -6.54 6.51 8.07
N GLN A 169 -7.35 6.35 7.02
CA GLN A 169 -7.04 5.47 5.88
C GLN A 169 -5.82 5.96 5.08
N THR A 170 -5.64 7.29 4.98
CA THR A 170 -4.55 7.98 4.27
C THR A 170 -3.30 8.15 5.15
N ALA A 171 -3.44 8.33 6.46
CA ALA A 171 -2.31 8.31 7.41
C ALA A 171 -1.90 6.87 7.80
N GLU A 172 -2.79 5.91 7.57
CA GLU A 172 -2.46 4.50 7.40
C GLU A 172 -1.90 4.21 6.00
N LEU A 173 -1.84 5.13 5.03
CA LEU A 173 -0.99 4.87 3.87
C LEU A 173 0.43 4.68 4.39
N ALA A 174 0.97 3.50 4.13
CA ALA A 174 2.32 3.13 4.49
C ALA A 174 3.23 4.29 4.07
N LEU A 175 4.10 4.73 4.99
CA LEU A 175 5.19 5.62 4.65
C LEU A 175 5.77 5.13 3.31
N SER A 176 5.82 6.00 2.29
CA SER A 176 6.52 5.65 1.06
C SER A 176 7.93 5.18 1.42
N GLN A 177 8.58 4.40 0.55
CA GLN A 177 9.93 3.90 0.84
C GLN A 177 10.89 5.02 1.27
N ALA A 178 10.74 6.21 0.68
CA ALA A 178 11.51 7.40 1.03
C ALA A 178 11.18 7.92 2.44
N GLU A 179 9.89 8.06 2.79
CA GLU A 179 9.45 8.49 4.12
C GLU A 179 9.78 7.47 5.20
N PHE A 180 9.71 6.17 4.88
CA PHE A 180 10.08 5.07 5.77
C PHE A 180 11.57 5.13 6.07
N SER A 181 12.40 5.25 5.03
CA SER A 181 13.85 5.42 5.17
C SER A 181 14.21 6.67 5.97
N GLN A 182 13.51 7.79 5.74
CA GLN A 182 13.72 9.02 6.51
C GLN A 182 13.33 8.84 7.97
N SER A 183 12.23 8.15 8.23
CA SER A 183 11.73 7.87 9.58
C SER A 183 12.68 6.93 10.34
N ILE A 184 13.34 5.98 9.65
CA ILE A 184 14.40 5.13 10.24
C ILE A 184 15.61 5.97 10.63
N ARG A 185 16.09 6.86 9.74
CA ARG A 185 17.22 7.74 10.07
C ARG A 185 16.90 8.64 11.27
N ALA A 186 15.66 9.13 11.38
CA ALA A 186 15.20 9.90 12.53
C ALA A 186 15.14 9.03 13.79
N ALA A 187 14.58 7.82 13.71
CA ALA A 187 14.48 6.90 14.84
C ALA A 187 15.85 6.47 15.38
N LEU A 188 16.81 6.18 14.50
CA LEU A 188 18.18 5.84 14.88
C LEU A 188 18.92 7.02 15.53
N ARG A 189 18.63 8.25 15.11
CA ARG A 189 19.20 9.46 15.72
C ARG A 189 18.66 9.68 17.13
N ASP A 190 17.36 9.49 17.29
CA ASP A 190 16.63 9.80 18.52
C ASP A 190 16.30 8.54 19.34
N LEU A 191 17.06 7.46 19.13
CA LEU A 191 16.81 6.13 19.70
C LEU A 191 16.74 6.15 21.23
N HIS A 192 17.55 7.02 21.85
CA HIS A 192 17.66 7.18 23.31
C HIS A 192 16.76 8.31 23.86
N VAL A 193 15.83 8.82 23.05
CA VAL A 193 14.88 9.86 23.44
C VAL A 193 13.47 9.27 23.35
N PRO A 194 12.95 8.64 24.43
CA PRO A 194 11.69 7.88 24.38
C PRO A 194 10.51 8.66 23.82
N GLN A 195 10.41 9.95 24.14
CA GLN A 195 9.33 10.82 23.66
C GLN A 195 9.42 11.06 22.14
N ALA A 196 10.62 11.19 21.58
CA ALA A 196 10.81 11.38 20.14
C ALA A 196 10.56 10.06 19.39
N LEU A 197 11.02 8.95 19.96
CA LEU A 197 10.80 7.61 19.39
C LEU A 197 9.31 7.25 19.35
N GLY A 198 8.56 7.54 20.41
CA GLY A 198 7.11 7.32 20.47
C GLY A 198 6.30 8.21 19.51
N ARG A 199 6.87 9.32 19.01
CA ARG A 199 6.25 10.20 18.00
C ARG A 199 6.71 9.88 16.58
N ASN A 200 7.61 8.93 16.40
CA ASN A 200 8.14 8.58 15.10
C ASN A 200 7.03 7.94 14.23
N PRO A 201 6.90 8.32 12.94
CA PRO A 201 5.89 7.73 12.06
C PRO A 201 5.95 6.19 11.94
N LEU A 202 7.13 5.58 12.16
CA LEU A 202 7.30 4.13 12.18
C LEU A 202 6.47 3.43 13.26
N MET A 203 6.05 4.11 14.33
CA MET A 203 5.16 3.53 15.34
C MET A 203 3.82 3.07 14.75
N ARG A 204 3.43 3.61 13.59
CA ARG A 204 2.23 3.20 12.85
C ARG A 204 2.52 2.18 11.76
N SER A 205 3.78 1.86 11.48
CA SER A 205 4.14 0.83 10.50
C SER A 205 3.74 -0.55 10.99
N ARG A 206 3.38 -1.43 10.05
CA ARG A 206 2.91 -2.76 10.40
C ARG A 206 3.99 -3.57 11.13
N VAL A 207 5.24 -3.52 10.65
CA VAL A 207 6.36 -4.26 11.28
C VAL A 207 6.60 -3.89 12.73
N VAL A 208 6.41 -2.62 13.08
CA VAL A 208 6.56 -2.15 14.46
C VAL A 208 5.34 -2.54 15.30
N ARG A 209 4.12 -2.44 14.76
CA ARG A 209 2.90 -2.88 15.49
C ARG A 209 2.89 -4.38 15.76
N SER A 210 3.44 -5.20 14.86
CA SER A 210 3.59 -6.64 15.05
C SER A 210 4.72 -7.01 16.01
N CYS A 211 5.64 -6.08 16.31
CA CYS A 211 6.76 -6.32 17.20
C CYS A 211 6.38 -5.96 18.64
N ALA A 212 6.12 -6.98 19.48
CA ALA A 212 5.78 -6.78 20.89
C ALA A 212 6.86 -6.00 21.69
N ALA A 213 8.09 -6.08 21.22
CA ALA A 213 9.29 -5.46 21.77
C ALA A 213 9.43 -3.94 21.42
N GLY A 214 8.64 -3.45 20.47
CA GLY A 214 8.62 -2.03 20.08
C GLY A 214 9.76 -1.59 19.16
N LEU A 215 9.73 -0.32 18.74
CA LEU A 215 10.58 0.21 17.66
C LEU A 215 12.08 0.15 17.97
N GLY A 216 12.50 0.41 19.21
CA GLY A 216 13.92 0.44 19.57
C GLY A 216 14.58 -0.93 19.46
N GLU A 217 13.92 -1.97 19.96
CA GLU A 217 14.41 -3.34 19.90
C GLU A 217 14.32 -3.89 18.47
N PHE A 218 13.29 -3.51 17.71
CA PHE A 218 13.19 -3.89 16.30
C PHE A 218 14.32 -3.29 15.45
N LEU A 219 14.76 -2.06 15.73
CA LEU A 219 15.94 -1.45 15.09
C LEU A 219 17.24 -2.21 15.46
N ALA A 220 17.35 -2.69 16.70
CA ALA A 220 18.49 -3.52 17.12
C ALA A 220 18.50 -4.88 16.40
N MET A 221 17.33 -5.53 16.28
CA MET A 221 17.18 -6.75 15.49
C MET A 221 17.56 -6.55 14.02
N ALA A 222 17.18 -5.42 13.44
CA ALA A 222 17.51 -5.08 12.05
C ALA A 222 19.01 -4.83 11.84
N ALA A 223 19.76 -4.49 12.90
CA ALA A 223 21.20 -4.34 12.84
C ALA A 223 21.94 -5.68 12.94
N GLU A 224 21.32 -6.72 13.53
CA GLU A 224 21.94 -8.02 13.80
C GLU A 224 22.61 -8.68 12.58
N PRO A 225 21.99 -8.70 11.38
CA PRO A 225 22.61 -9.30 10.19
C PRO A 225 23.94 -8.64 9.77
N LEU A 226 24.18 -7.39 10.18
CA LEU A 226 25.44 -6.69 9.89
C LEU A 226 26.66 -7.34 10.55
N ARG A 227 26.48 -8.20 11.57
CA ARG A 227 27.60 -8.93 12.20
C ARG A 227 28.35 -9.85 11.22
N ALA A 228 27.69 -10.29 10.15
CA ALA A 228 28.33 -11.08 9.10
C ALA A 228 29.24 -10.24 8.17
N ASP A 229 29.16 -8.90 8.22
CA ASP A 229 29.93 -8.02 7.34
C ASP A 229 31.39 -7.90 7.79
N ARG A 230 32.32 -8.23 6.89
CA ARG A 230 33.78 -8.21 7.15
C ARG A 230 34.37 -6.81 7.34
N ARG A 231 33.61 -5.75 7.06
CA ARG A 231 34.04 -4.34 7.20
C ARG A 231 33.73 -3.78 8.59
N GLY A 232 33.09 -4.57 9.47
CA GLY A 232 32.74 -4.14 10.81
C GLY A 232 31.62 -3.10 10.85
N LEU A 233 30.62 -3.26 9.97
CA LEU A 233 29.47 -2.34 9.89
C LEU A 233 28.63 -2.37 11.16
N PHE A 234 28.52 -3.55 11.78
CA PHE A 234 27.81 -3.72 13.04
C PHE A 234 28.44 -2.86 14.14
N GLU A 235 29.76 -2.92 14.32
CA GLU A 235 30.48 -2.19 15.37
C GLU A 235 30.35 -0.67 15.19
N VAL A 236 30.32 -0.20 13.94
CA VAL A 236 30.09 1.21 13.62
C VAL A 236 28.69 1.65 14.06
N VAL A 237 27.65 0.89 13.73
CA VAL A 237 26.26 1.20 14.12
C VAL A 237 26.07 1.06 15.62
N ASP A 238 26.58 -0.01 16.20
CA ASP A 238 26.45 -0.33 17.62
C ASP A 238 27.03 0.80 18.47
N ARG A 239 28.29 1.17 18.27
CA ARG A 239 28.94 2.21 19.08
C ARG A 239 28.51 3.64 18.75
N THR A 240 27.82 3.84 17.64
CA THR A 240 27.32 5.18 17.23
C THR A 240 25.86 5.40 17.63
N LEU A 241 25.01 4.39 17.48
CA LEU A 241 23.55 4.52 17.49
C LEU A 241 22.93 3.67 18.60
N LEU A 242 23.21 2.37 18.66
CA LEU A 242 22.58 1.46 19.62
C LEU A 242 23.11 1.67 21.04
N HIS A 243 24.43 1.78 21.18
CA HIS A 243 25.16 2.01 22.43
C HIS A 243 26.19 3.13 22.23
N PRO A 244 25.75 4.42 22.20
CA PRO A 244 26.62 5.55 21.89
C PRO A 244 27.82 5.65 22.84
N ALA A 245 29.04 5.47 22.31
CA ALA A 245 30.29 5.51 23.08
C ALA A 245 30.94 6.93 23.13
N GLY A 246 30.25 7.94 22.62
CA GLY A 246 30.69 9.34 22.59
C GLY A 246 30.58 9.98 21.21
N PRO A 247 31.25 11.12 20.97
CA PRO A 247 31.23 11.80 19.68
C PRO A 247 31.75 10.90 18.54
N HIS A 248 31.23 11.09 17.33
CA HIS A 248 31.55 10.24 16.17
C HIS A 248 33.05 10.09 15.89
N GLU A 249 33.86 11.14 16.08
CA GLU A 249 35.32 11.06 15.92
C GLU A 249 35.98 10.14 16.95
N ARG A 250 35.47 10.14 18.18
CA ARG A 250 35.95 9.26 19.25
C ARG A 250 35.55 7.81 18.96
N VAL A 251 34.35 7.58 18.44
CA VAL A 251 33.90 6.27 17.99
C VAL A 251 34.80 5.76 16.86
N ALA A 252 35.06 6.59 15.84
CA ALA A 252 35.95 6.25 14.73
C ALA A 252 37.36 5.87 15.22
N HIS A 253 37.93 6.67 16.12
CA HIS A 253 39.22 6.37 16.76
C HIS A 253 39.19 5.03 17.53
N SER A 254 38.11 4.76 18.29
CA SER A 254 37.96 3.50 19.04
C SER A 254 37.85 2.24 18.17
N LEU A 255 37.49 2.43 16.89
CA LEU A 255 37.37 1.37 15.88
C LEU A 255 38.60 1.32 14.96
N HIS A 256 39.63 2.12 15.23
CA HIS A 256 40.82 2.26 14.38
C HIS A 256 40.50 2.67 12.93
N LEU A 257 39.46 3.48 12.74
CA LEU A 257 39.04 3.99 11.43
C LEU A 257 39.38 5.47 11.27
N SER A 258 39.74 5.86 10.05
CA SER A 258 39.70 7.29 9.68
C SER A 258 38.27 7.80 9.73
N PHE A 259 38.06 9.09 10.00
CA PHE A 259 36.71 9.66 10.02
C PHE A 259 35.98 9.53 8.67
N SER A 260 36.72 9.57 7.55
CA SER A 260 36.17 9.33 6.21
C SER A 260 35.74 7.86 6.03
N THR A 261 36.52 6.90 6.50
CA THR A 261 36.16 5.47 6.46
C THR A 261 34.94 5.20 7.32
N TYR A 262 34.91 5.77 8.53
CA TYR A 262 33.78 5.70 9.45
C TYR A 262 32.46 6.14 8.78
N ARG A 263 32.44 7.33 8.15
CA ARG A 263 31.23 7.80 7.44
C ARG A 263 30.83 6.84 6.31
N ARG A 264 31.81 6.38 5.53
CA ARG A 264 31.59 5.41 4.45
C ARG A 264 31.07 4.06 4.93
N HIS A 265 31.24 3.71 6.21
CA HIS A 265 30.71 2.49 6.81
C HIS A 265 29.35 2.73 7.47
N ARG A 266 29.16 3.89 8.13
CA ARG A 266 27.92 4.26 8.78
C ARG A 266 26.75 4.35 7.78
N ASP A 267 26.93 5.02 6.65
CA ASP A 267 25.83 5.27 5.72
C ASP A 267 25.27 3.96 5.11
N PRO A 268 26.10 3.01 4.63
CA PRO A 268 25.61 1.70 4.18
C PRO A 268 24.99 0.86 5.30
N ALA A 269 25.48 0.97 6.53
CA ALA A 269 24.93 0.20 7.64
C ALA A 269 23.53 0.69 8.03
N VAL A 270 23.31 2.01 8.02
CA VAL A 270 21.97 2.61 8.20
C VAL A 270 21.05 2.27 7.03
N ALA A 271 21.57 2.28 5.80
CA ALA A 271 20.80 1.86 4.62
C ALA A 271 20.36 0.40 4.72
N HIS A 272 21.23 -0.50 5.16
CA HIS A 272 20.92 -1.92 5.34
C HIS A 272 19.80 -2.15 6.36
N ILE A 273 19.82 -1.46 7.51
CA ILE A 273 18.73 -1.48 8.49
C ILE A 273 17.42 -1.02 7.84
N GLY A 274 17.51 0.04 7.03
CA GLY A 274 16.41 0.56 6.21
C GLY A 274 15.80 -0.51 5.31
N ASP A 275 16.63 -1.13 4.50
CA ASP A 275 16.23 -2.15 3.54
C ASP A 275 15.66 -3.39 4.24
N TRP A 276 16.29 -3.86 5.32
CA TRP A 276 15.85 -5.02 6.09
C TRP A 276 14.46 -4.83 6.72
N MET A 277 14.21 -3.64 7.28
CA MET A 277 12.91 -3.30 7.85
C MET A 277 11.86 -3.07 6.78
N TRP A 278 12.25 -2.44 5.66
CA TRP A 278 11.36 -2.19 4.53
C TRP A 278 10.92 -3.50 3.86
N GLU A 279 11.84 -4.43 3.64
CA GLU A 279 11.52 -5.77 3.13
C GLU A 279 10.45 -6.43 4.00
N ARG A 280 10.52 -6.33 5.32
CA ARG A 280 9.50 -6.89 6.23
C ARG A 280 8.19 -6.11 6.21
N GLU A 281 8.26 -4.78 6.07
CA GLU A 281 7.08 -3.92 5.96
C GLU A 281 6.31 -4.23 4.69
N VAL A 282 7.01 -4.52 3.61
CA VAL A 282 6.42 -4.92 2.33
C VAL A 282 6.00 -6.39 2.35
N CYS A 283 6.85 -7.31 2.84
CA CYS A 283 6.66 -8.76 2.74
C CYS A 283 5.56 -9.32 3.64
N GLY A 284 5.44 -8.82 4.87
CA GLY A 284 4.55 -9.38 5.90
C GLY A 284 5.14 -10.60 6.58
N HIS A 285 4.75 -10.81 7.84
CA HIS A 285 5.21 -11.92 8.66
C HIS A 285 4.67 -13.23 8.06
N GLN A 286 5.46 -13.91 7.21
CA GLN A 286 5.43 -15.37 7.22
C GLN A 286 6.11 -15.78 8.52
N VAL A 287 5.30 -16.04 9.54
CA VAL A 287 5.76 -16.95 10.60
C VAL A 287 5.70 -18.32 9.96
N ASP A 288 6.87 -18.84 9.61
CA ASP A 288 7.05 -20.29 9.50
C ASP A 288 6.70 -20.86 10.89
N THR A 289 5.49 -21.39 11.02
CA THR A 289 5.19 -22.36 12.05
C THR A 289 5.68 -23.72 11.55
N ASP A 290 6.82 -24.14 12.09
CA ASP A 290 7.21 -25.55 12.17
C ASP A 290 6.12 -26.40 12.88
#